data_AF-A0A3E1EJY4-F1
#
_entry.id   AF-A0A3E1EJY4-F1
#
_cell.length_a   1.000
_cell.length_b   1.000
_cell.length_c   1.000
_cell.angle_alpha   90.00
_cell.angle_beta   90.00
_cell.angle_gamma   90.00
#
_symmetry.space_group_name_H-M   'P 1'
#
loop_
_entity.id
_entity.type
_entity.pdbx_description
1 polymer ?
#
loop_
_entity_poly.entity_id
_entity_poly.type
_entity_poly.pdbx_seq_one_letter_code
_entity_poly.pdbx_strand_id
1 'polypeptide(L)'
;MSDVIADALGQVVAQVPGICEAYIPQCFIEGDTEARQVLVIGVETKEKIPEIMPDLMGKMRLALPGGVLMDILPYASVDLPNEARVAKCHIFGAPVKSKPWWKF
;
A
#
# COMPACT_ATOMS: atom_id res chain seq x y z
N MET A 1 9.40 11.65 -6.40
CA MET A 1 9.59 10.22 -6.66
C MET A 1 9.67 10.02 -8.16
N SER A 2 10.58 9.18 -8.67
CA SER A 2 10.48 8.79 -10.07
C SER A 2 9.30 7.84 -10.26
N ASP A 3 8.60 7.93 -11.38
CA ASP A 3 7.48 7.03 -11.73
C ASP A 3 7.90 5.56 -11.62
N VAL A 4 9.18 5.27 -11.87
CA VAL A 4 9.81 3.95 -11.72
C VAL A 4 9.65 3.35 -10.32
N ILE A 5 9.79 4.15 -9.25
CA ILE A 5 9.65 3.64 -7.87
C ILE A 5 8.18 3.36 -7.55
N ALA A 6 7.27 4.22 -8.00
CA ALA A 6 5.83 4.02 -7.80
C ALA A 6 5.34 2.76 -8.52
N ASP A 7 5.80 2.53 -9.76
CA ASP A 7 5.49 1.32 -10.53
C ASP A 7 6.05 0.06 -9.88
N ALA A 8 7.31 0.11 -9.40
CA ALA A 8 7.92 -1.01 -8.69
C ALA A 8 7.14 -1.36 -7.41
N LEU A 9 6.73 -0.34 -6.65
CA LEU A 9 5.88 -0.52 -5.47
C LEU A 9 4.52 -1.11 -5.84
N GLY A 10 3.88 -0.60 -6.88
CA GLY A 10 2.62 -1.13 -7.42
C GLY A 10 2.72 -2.62 -7.77
N GLN A 11 3.81 -3.03 -8.42
CA GLN A 11 4.06 -4.43 -8.75
C GLN A 11 4.31 -5.30 -7.51
N VAL A 12 5.03 -4.78 -6.51
CA VAL A 12 5.28 -5.50 -5.26
C VAL A 12 3.99 -5.74 -4.50
N VAL A 13 3.19 -4.69 -4.28
CA VAL A 13 1.93 -4.81 -3.52
C VAL A 13 0.93 -5.72 -4.23
N ALA A 14 0.91 -5.71 -5.57
CA ALA A 14 0.06 -6.61 -6.36
C ALA A 14 0.39 -8.10 -6.18
N GLN A 15 1.62 -8.42 -5.79
CA GLN A 15 2.10 -9.79 -5.57
C GLN A 15 1.91 -10.29 -4.13
N VAL A 16 1.38 -9.45 -3.23
CA VAL A 16 1.14 -9.82 -1.83
C VAL A 16 -0.35 -10.11 -1.66
N PRO A 17 -0.75 -11.38 -1.49
CA PRO A 17 -2.15 -11.74 -1.29
C PRO A 17 -2.73 -11.06 -0.04
N GLY A 18 -3.94 -10.53 -0.17
CA GLY A 18 -4.66 -9.90 0.94
C GLY A 18 -4.56 -8.37 0.98
N ILE A 19 -3.68 -7.76 0.18
CA ILE A 19 -3.75 -6.32 -0.13
C ILE A 19 -4.86 -6.09 -1.15
N CYS A 20 -5.74 -5.15 -0.87
CA CYS A 20 -6.89 -4.78 -1.70
C CYS A 20 -6.66 -3.45 -2.42
N GLU A 21 -5.99 -2.51 -1.78
CA GLU A 21 -5.70 -1.18 -2.34
C GLU A 21 -4.39 -0.66 -1.75
N ALA A 22 -3.67 0.19 -2.49
CA ALA A 22 -2.47 0.85 -2.00
C ALA A 22 -2.27 2.24 -2.62
N TYR A 23 -1.71 3.14 -1.81
CA TYR A 23 -1.51 4.54 -2.12
C TYR A 23 -0.15 5.05 -1.61
N ILE A 24 0.42 6.06 -2.28
CA ILE A 24 1.65 6.75 -1.86
C ILE A 24 1.39 8.25 -1.70
N PRO A 25 0.70 8.70 -0.63
CA PRO A 25 0.58 10.12 -0.35
C PRO A 25 1.93 10.76 0.03
N GLN A 26 2.03 12.07 -0.19
CA GLN A 26 3.07 12.90 0.41
C GLN A 26 2.56 13.47 1.72
N CYS A 27 3.30 13.22 2.80
CA CYS A 27 2.97 13.69 4.14
C CYS A 27 3.99 14.72 4.59
N PHE A 28 3.51 15.85 5.10
CA PHE A 28 4.35 16.84 5.77
C PHE A 28 4.26 16.59 7.27
N ILE A 29 5.40 16.34 7.90
CA ILE A 29 5.49 16.21 9.36
C ILE A 29 5.79 17.60 9.92
N GLU A 30 5.04 18.03 10.92
CA GLU A 30 5.27 19.33 11.56
C GLU A 30 6.71 19.42 12.09
N GLY A 31 7.45 20.43 11.64
CA GLY A 31 8.87 20.62 11.97
C GLY A 31 9.86 20.00 10.97
N ASP A 32 9.40 19.24 9.99
CA ASP A 32 10.25 18.70 8.92
C ASP A 32 10.21 19.63 7.70
N THR A 33 11.37 19.87 7.06
CA THR A 33 11.45 20.77 5.89
C THR A 33 11.10 20.08 4.59
N GLU A 34 11.05 18.74 4.58
CA GLU A 34 10.79 17.93 3.39
C GLU A 34 9.56 17.04 3.57
N ALA A 35 8.77 16.88 2.51
CA ALA A 35 7.66 15.95 2.48
C ALA A 35 8.20 14.51 2.47
N ARG A 36 7.67 13.66 3.37
CA ARG A 36 7.96 12.23 3.39
C ARG A 36 6.93 11.47 2.58
N GLN A 37 7.37 10.37 1.97
CA GLN A 37 6.47 9.47 1.25
C GLN A 37 6.18 8.25 2.12
N VAL A 38 4.90 7.93 2.22
CA VAL A 38 4.41 6.82 3.04
C VAL A 38 3.61 5.89 2.14
N LEU A 39 3.80 4.58 2.29
CA LEU A 39 3.00 3.58 1.63
C LEU A 39 1.80 3.24 2.52
N VAL A 40 0.60 3.64 2.10
CA VAL A 40 -0.65 3.28 2.78
C VAL A 40 -1.23 2.06 2.06
N ILE A 41 -1.45 0.97 2.80
CA ILE A 41 -2.05 -0.25 2.25
C ILE A 41 -3.38 -0.55 2.92
N GLY A 42 -4.38 -0.87 2.12
CA GLY A 42 -5.66 -1.42 2.56
C GLY A 42 -5.63 -2.93 2.40
N VAL A 43 -5.86 -3.66 3.50
CA VAL A 43 -5.96 -5.11 3.52
C VAL A 43 -7.41 -5.55 3.76
N GLU A 44 -7.73 -6.80 3.45
CA GLU A 44 -9.10 -7.34 3.58
C GLU A 44 -9.62 -7.23 5.02
N THR A 45 -8.82 -7.66 6.00
CA THR A 45 -9.16 -7.55 7.43
C THR A 45 -7.92 -7.22 8.26
N LYS A 46 -8.13 -6.57 9.40
CA LYS A 46 -7.05 -6.13 10.30
C LYS A 46 -6.21 -7.29 10.83
N GLU A 47 -6.82 -8.47 11.00
CA GLU A 47 -6.19 -9.68 11.53
C GLU A 47 -5.13 -10.25 10.58
N LYS A 48 -5.22 -9.94 9.29
CA LYS A 48 -4.24 -10.39 8.28
C LYS A 48 -2.97 -9.55 8.24
N ILE A 49 -2.96 -8.37 8.86
CA ILE A 49 -1.80 -7.46 8.82
C ILE A 49 -0.51 -8.15 9.29
N PRO A 50 -0.46 -8.88 10.42
CA PRO A 50 0.77 -9.53 10.88
C PRO A 50 1.32 -10.59 9.91
N GLU A 51 0.46 -11.20 9.09
CA GLU A 51 0.85 -12.19 8.08
C GLU A 51 1.33 -11.52 6.78
N ILE A 52 0.65 -10.46 6.36
CA ILE A 52 0.94 -9.71 5.12
C ILE A 52 2.25 -8.93 5.22
N MET A 53 2.52 -8.31 6.38
CA MET A 53 3.64 -7.39 6.54
C MET A 53 5.02 -8.03 6.31
N PRO A 54 5.34 -9.22 6.86
CA PRO A 54 6.61 -9.89 6.58
C PRO A 54 6.84 -10.19 5.10
N ASP A 55 5.80 -10.64 4.39
CA ASP A 55 5.87 -10.95 2.96
C ASP A 55 6.08 -9.68 2.12
N LEU A 56 5.31 -8.62 2.41
CA LEU A 56 5.47 -7.31 1.78
C LEU A 56 6.88 -6.76 1.99
N MET A 57 7.37 -6.73 3.23
CA MET A 57 8.72 -6.25 3.54
C MET A 57 9.80 -7.08 2.84
N GLY A 58 9.62 -8.41 2.77
CA GLY A 58 10.52 -9.30 2.05
C GLY A 58 10.63 -8.95 0.57
N LYS A 59 9.48 -8.78 -0.10
CA LYS A 59 9.44 -8.40 -1.52
C LYS A 59 9.96 -6.98 -1.77
N MET A 60 9.64 -6.03 -0.89
CA MET A 60 10.12 -4.64 -1.01
C MET A 60 11.64 -4.55 -0.95
N ARG A 61 12.30 -5.34 -0.09
CA ARG A 61 13.77 -5.40 -0.01
C ARG A 61 14.44 -5.88 -1.30
N LEU A 62 13.74 -6.67 -2.11
CA LEU A 62 14.25 -7.17 -3.38
C LEU A 62 14.01 -6.19 -4.53
N ALA A 63 12.90 -5.45 -4.49
CA ALA A 63 12.47 -4.57 -5.57
C ALA A 63 13.01 -3.13 -5.44
N LEU A 64 13.26 -2.66 -4.22
CA LEU A 64 13.74 -1.29 -3.98
C LEU A 64 15.26 -1.21 -3.91
N PRO A 65 15.86 -0.11 -4.40
CA PRO A 65 17.27 0.15 -4.17
C PRO A 65 17.58 0.23 -2.68
N GLY A 66 18.77 -0.24 -2.28
CA GLY A 66 19.25 -0.11 -0.91
C GLY A 66 19.29 1.35 -0.45
N GLY A 67 18.90 1.61 0.80
CA GLY A 67 18.88 2.94 1.40
C GLY A 67 17.57 3.73 1.23
N VAL A 68 16.61 3.22 0.45
CA VAL A 68 15.26 3.80 0.42
C VAL A 68 14.54 3.45 1.74
N LEU A 69 14.21 4.48 2.52
CA LEU A 69 13.38 4.36 3.71
C LEU A 69 11.95 4.76 3.35
N MET A 70 11.00 3.90 3.70
CA MET A 70 9.58 4.12 3.45
C MET A 70 8.77 3.58 4.62
N ASP A 71 7.96 4.44 5.22
CA ASP A 71 7.01 4.03 6.23
C ASP A 71 5.83 3.32 5.56
N ILE A 72 5.35 2.24 6.17
CA ILE A 72 4.22 1.46 5.68
C ILE A 72 3.11 1.54 6.71
N LEU A 73 1.94 2.02 6.31
CA LEU A 73 0.76 2.14 7.16
C LEU A 73 -0.33 1.18 6.69
N PRO A 74 -0.48 0.03 7.36
CA PRO A 74 -1.52 -0.94 7.04
C PRO A 74 -2.84 -0.60 7.75
N TYR A 75 -3.92 -0.65 7.00
CA TYR A 75 -5.30 -0.51 7.49
C TYR A 75 -6.14 -1.66 6.96
N ALA A 76 -7.19 -2.06 7.69
CA ALA A 76 -8.29 -2.72 7.00
C ALA A 76 -8.83 -1.72 5.94
N SER A 77 -9.17 -2.19 4.74
CA SER A 77 -9.62 -1.31 3.66
C SER A 77 -10.82 -0.45 4.09
N VAL A 78 -11.70 -0.97 4.93
CA VAL A 78 -12.83 -0.22 5.51
C VAL A 78 -12.42 0.95 6.42
N ASP A 79 -11.24 0.86 7.05
CA ASP A 79 -10.71 1.84 8.00
C ASP A 79 -9.68 2.78 7.36
N LEU A 80 -9.39 2.60 6.07
CA LEU A 80 -8.38 3.39 5.37
C LEU A 80 -8.85 4.86 5.24
N PRO A 81 -8.04 5.85 5.70
CA PRO A 81 -8.43 7.26 5.67
C PRO A 81 -8.79 7.73 4.26
N ASN A 82 -9.89 8.47 4.13
CA ASN A 82 -10.33 8.97 2.82
C ASN A 82 -9.29 9.92 2.19
N GLU A 83 -8.53 10.60 3.02
CA GLU A 83 -7.43 11.49 2.64
C GLU A 83 -6.26 10.72 1.98
N ALA A 84 -6.12 9.42 2.24
CA ALA A 84 -5.16 8.57 1.53
C ALA A 84 -5.66 8.17 0.13
N ARG A 85 -6.98 8.10 -0.08
CA ARG A 85 -7.62 7.75 -1.36
C ARG A 85 -7.66 8.90 -2.37
N VAL A 86 -6.60 9.71 -2.43
CA VAL A 86 -6.47 10.73 -3.47
C VAL A 86 -6.05 10.05 -4.76
N ALA A 87 -6.84 10.22 -5.83
CA ALA A 87 -6.68 9.49 -7.10
C ALA A 87 -5.26 9.56 -7.70
N LYS A 88 -4.52 10.65 -7.46
CA LYS A 88 -3.14 10.84 -7.94
C LYS A 88 -2.09 10.03 -7.16
N CYS A 89 -2.47 9.40 -6.04
CA CYS A 89 -1.58 8.62 -5.18
C CYS A 89 -1.83 7.11 -5.30
N HIS A 90 -2.86 6.68 -6.04
CA HIS A 90 -3.26 5.28 -6.16
C HIS A 90 -2.28 4.50 -7.02
N ILE A 91 -1.67 3.47 -6.44
CA ILE A 91 -0.68 2.61 -7.14
C ILE A 91 -1.18 1.18 -7.36
N PHE A 92 -2.23 0.77 -6.64
CA PHE A 92 -2.80 -0.56 -6.77
C PHE A 92 -4.24 -0.62 -6.23
N GLY A 93 -5.11 -1.32 -6.96
CA GLY A 93 -6.46 -1.66 -6.54
C GLY A 93 -6.88 -3.01 -7.11
N ALA A 94 -7.10 -3.99 -6.24
CA ALA A 94 -7.71 -5.26 -6.61
C ALA A 94 -9.23 -5.12 -6.60
N PRO A 95 -9.94 -5.71 -7.58
CA PRO A 95 -11.39 -5.83 -7.47
C PRO A 95 -11.71 -6.60 -6.19
N VAL A 96 -12.53 -6.01 -5.31
CA VAL A 96 -13.12 -6.72 -4.18
C VAL A 96 -13.77 -7.97 -4.76
N LYS A 97 -13.37 -9.16 -4.29
CA LYS A 97 -13.97 -10.42 -4.76
C LYS A 97 -15.45 -10.42 -4.35
N SER A 98 -16.31 -9.85 -5.19
CA SER A 98 -17.75 -10.04 -5.07
C SER A 98 -17.99 -11.53 -5.13
N LYS A 99 -18.73 -12.09 -4.17
CA LYS A 99 -19.19 -13.48 -4.29
C LYS A 99 -19.80 -13.62 -5.69
N PRO A 100 -19.38 -14.61 -6.47
CA PRO A 100 -19.95 -14.79 -7.78
C PRO A 100 -21.47 -14.94 -7.64
N TRP A 101 -22.22 -14.31 -8.53
CA TRP A 101 -23.69 -14.16 -8.48
C TRP A 101 -24.46 -15.49 -8.36
N TRP A 102 -23.80 -16.63 -8.56
CA TRP A 102 -24.37 -17.97 -8.44
C TRP A 102 -24.15 -18.64 -7.08
N LYS A 103 -23.51 -17.98 -6.11
CA LYS A 103 -23.35 -18.48 -4.73
C LYS A 103 -24.10 -17.56 -3.76
N PHE A 104 -25.40 -17.83 -3.60
CA PHE A 104 -26.21 -17.33 -2.48
C PHE A 104 -26.22 -18.35 -1.34
#